data_AF-X1CND8-F1
#
_entry.id   AF-X1CND8-F1
#
_cell.length_a   1.000
_cell.length_b   1.000
_cell.length_c   1.000
_cell.angle_alpha   90.00
_cell.angle_beta   90.00
_cell.angle_gamma   90.00
#
_symmetry.space_group_name_H-M   'P 1'
#
loop_
_entity.id
_entity.type
_entity.pdbx_description
1 polymer ?
#
loop_
_entity_poly.entity_id
_entity_poly.type
_entity_poly.pdbx_seq_one_letter_code
_entity_poly.pdbx_strand_id
1 'polypeptide(L)'
;IIYSQIYILGLSLDIEIPYLVFLMLYAIANIVAFIPITFAGLGTREATLIFLFSFFGVSPEKAVVISLAGHLVTDMLTGFYGFIISVVETRNNKKDLSELKQLLDKPI
;
A
#
# COMPACT_ATOMS: atom_id res chain seq x y z
N ILE A 1 3.23 -5.27 -11.72
CA ILE A 1 4.31 -5.25 -10.71
C ILE A 1 3.74 -5.42 -9.31
N ILE A 2 2.91 -4.49 -8.81
CA ILE A 2 2.36 -4.53 -7.43
C ILE A 2 1.70 -5.89 -7.11
N TYR A 3 0.70 -6.33 -7.89
CA TYR A 3 0.02 -7.61 -7.63
C TYR A 3 0.90 -8.84 -7.84
N SER A 4 1.95 -8.73 -8.65
CA SER A 4 2.94 -9.80 -8.83
C SER A 4 3.76 -10.00 -7.55
N GLN A 5 4.09 -8.93 -6.82
CA GLN A 5 4.75 -9.02 -5.51
C GLN A 5 3.85 -9.72 -4.49
N ILE A 6 2.55 -9.38 -4.48
CA ILE A 6 1.58 -10.00 -3.59
C ILE A 6 1.34 -11.47 -3.96
N TYR A 7 1.40 -11.83 -5.24
CA TYR A 7 1.33 -13.22 -5.67
C TYR A 7 2.48 -14.05 -5.09
N ILE A 8 3.72 -13.52 -5.13
CA ILE A 8 4.87 -14.18 -4.53
C ILE A 8 4.67 -14.39 -3.01
N LEU A 9 4.07 -13.41 -2.31
CA LEU A 9 3.68 -13.59 -0.90
C LEU A 9 2.64 -14.70 -0.73
N GLY A 10 1.68 -14.80 -1.65
CA GLY A 10 0.67 -15.85 -1.65
C GLY A 10 1.24 -17.25 -1.83
N LEU A 11 2.28 -17.40 -2.66
CA LEU A 11 3.00 -18.67 -2.80
C LEU A 11 3.62 -19.12 -1.46
N SER A 12 4.17 -18.20 -0.67
CA SER A 12 4.70 -18.49 0.68
C SER A 12 3.62 -18.89 1.70
N LEU A 13 2.36 -18.57 1.43
CA LEU A 13 1.19 -18.92 2.25
C LEU A 13 0.45 -20.16 1.71
N ASP A 14 1.03 -20.84 0.71
CA ASP A 14 0.43 -22.03 0.11
C ASP A 14 -0.98 -21.71 -0.45
N ILE A 15 -1.07 -20.62 -1.24
CA ILE A 15 -2.26 -20.21 -1.98
C ILE A 15 -2.13 -20.66 -3.43
N GLU A 16 -2.86 -21.70 -3.81
CA GLU A 16 -2.78 -22.36 -5.12
C GLU A 16 -3.72 -21.75 -6.18
N ILE A 17 -3.80 -20.42 -6.26
CA ILE A 17 -4.59 -19.74 -7.30
C ILE A 17 -3.71 -19.53 -8.55
N PRO A 18 -4.19 -19.87 -9.76
CA PRO A 18 -3.45 -19.59 -10.99
C PRO A 18 -3.11 -18.09 -11.10
N TYR A 19 -1.87 -17.78 -11.49
CA TYR A 19 -1.32 -16.42 -11.46
C TYR A 19 -2.26 -15.35 -12.04
N LEU A 20 -2.73 -15.52 -13.28
CA LEU A 20 -3.59 -14.52 -13.93
C LEU A 20 -4.93 -14.34 -13.21
N VAL A 21 -5.49 -15.44 -12.68
CA VAL A 21 -6.73 -15.41 -11.89
C VAL A 21 -6.50 -14.64 -10.60
N PHE A 22 -5.41 -14.93 -9.89
CA PHE A 22 -5.04 -14.22 -8.67
C PHE A 22 -4.94 -12.70 -8.90
N LEU A 23 -4.25 -12.28 -9.96
CA LEU A 23 -4.11 -10.86 -10.30
C LEU A 23 -5.47 -10.18 -10.50
N MET A 24 -6.38 -10.84 -11.21
CA MET A 24 -7.73 -10.33 -11.45
C MET A 24 -8.54 -10.23 -10.15
N LEU A 25 -8.55 -11.29 -9.34
CA LEU A 25 -9.30 -11.31 -8.07
C LEU A 25 -8.80 -10.22 -7.12
N TYR A 26 -7.47 -10.04 -7.04
CA TYR A 26 -6.87 -9.00 -6.22
C TYR A 26 -7.19 -7.59 -6.73
N ALA A 27 -7.20 -7.38 -8.05
CA ALA A 27 -7.63 -6.13 -8.66
C ALA A 27 -9.10 -5.81 -8.34
N ILE A 28 -9.99 -6.80 -8.41
CA ILE A 28 -11.41 -6.63 -8.05
C ILE A 28 -11.54 -6.23 -6.58
N ALA A 29 -10.86 -6.92 -5.67
CA ALA A 29 -10.89 -6.57 -4.25
C ALA A 29 -10.37 -5.14 -3.99
N ASN A 30 -9.37 -4.70 -4.75
CA ASN A 30 -8.85 -3.34 -4.64
C ASN A 30 -9.84 -2.28 -5.16
N ILE A 31 -10.59 -2.59 -6.23
CA ILE A 31 -11.68 -1.73 -6.72
C ILE A 31 -12.75 -1.58 -5.63
N VAL A 32 -13.12 -2.67 -4.95
CA VAL A 32 -14.09 -2.65 -3.84
C VAL A 32 -13.55 -1.83 -2.66
N ALA A 33 -12.24 -1.87 -2.38
CA ALA A 33 -11.60 -1.08 -1.33
C ALA A 33 -11.73 0.44 -1.54
N PHE A 34 -11.91 0.90 -2.79
CA PHE A 34 -12.15 2.32 -3.08
C PHE A 34 -13.58 2.77 -2.79
N ILE A 35 -14.51 1.85 -2.52
CA ILE A 35 -15.83 2.22 -2.01
C ILE A 35 -15.61 2.69 -0.57
N PRO A 36 -15.91 3.96 -0.22
CA PRO A 36 -15.53 4.58 1.05
C PRO A 36 -16.43 4.12 2.22
N ILE A 37 -16.60 2.81 2.36
CA ILE A 37 -17.33 2.17 3.45
C ILE A 37 -16.46 2.16 4.71
N THR A 38 -15.15 1.94 4.55
CA THR A 38 -14.18 1.86 5.66
C THR A 38 -12.93 2.69 5.37
N PHE A 39 -12.17 3.00 6.43
CA PHE A 39 -10.92 3.74 6.31
C PHE A 39 -9.89 2.95 5.48
N ALA A 40 -9.40 3.55 4.39
CA ALA A 40 -8.46 2.94 3.44
C ALA A 40 -8.92 1.59 2.86
N GLY A 41 -10.21 1.27 2.91
CA GLY A 41 -10.74 -0.03 2.49
C GLY A 41 -10.36 -1.20 3.40
N LEU A 42 -9.90 -0.92 4.63
CA LEU A 42 -9.60 -1.94 5.63
C LEU A 42 -10.91 -2.64 6.05
N GLY A 43 -10.91 -3.97 5.99
CA GLY A 43 -12.07 -4.82 6.23
C GLY A 43 -12.85 -5.15 4.95
N THR A 44 -13.11 -4.17 4.08
CA THR A 44 -13.88 -4.40 2.83
C THR A 44 -13.05 -5.15 1.80
N ARG A 45 -11.76 -4.82 1.67
CA ARG A 45 -10.82 -5.56 0.83
C ARG A 45 -10.66 -7.01 1.32
N GLU A 46 -10.46 -7.19 2.62
CA GLU A 46 -10.31 -8.50 3.25
C GLU A 46 -11.56 -9.35 3.07
N ALA A 47 -12.75 -8.81 3.33
CA ALA A 47 -14.01 -9.51 3.13
C ALA A 47 -14.20 -9.93 1.67
N THR A 48 -13.84 -9.05 0.73
CA THR A 48 -13.90 -9.35 -0.70
C THR A 48 -12.92 -10.46 -1.08
N LEU A 49 -11.69 -10.42 -0.59
CA LEU A 49 -10.69 -11.47 -0.84
C LEU A 49 -11.09 -12.81 -0.21
N ILE A 50 -11.63 -12.82 1.01
CA ILE A 50 -12.18 -14.02 1.64
C ILE A 50 -13.25 -14.63 0.74
N PHE A 51 -14.20 -13.82 0.27
CA PHE A 51 -15.27 -14.26 -0.61
C PHE A 51 -14.72 -14.80 -1.94
N LEU A 52 -13.87 -14.04 -2.63
CA LEU A 52 -13.33 -14.40 -3.95
C LEU A 52 -12.39 -15.62 -3.89
N PHE A 53 -11.53 -15.70 -2.88
CA PHE A 53 -10.59 -16.81 -2.75
C PHE A 53 -11.25 -18.09 -2.22
N SER A 54 -12.44 -18.00 -1.60
CA SER A 54 -13.21 -19.17 -1.19
C SER A 54 -13.56 -20.09 -2.36
N PHE A 55 -13.75 -19.55 -3.57
CA PHE A 55 -13.96 -20.33 -4.79
C PHE A 55 -12.76 -21.22 -5.18
N PHE A 56 -11.60 -20.97 -4.58
CA PHE A 56 -10.36 -21.71 -4.78
C PHE A 56 -9.92 -22.48 -3.53
N GLY A 57 -10.80 -22.62 -2.52
CA GLY A 57 -10.50 -23.38 -1.31
C GLY A 57 -9.50 -22.71 -0.36
N VAL A 58 -9.21 -21.43 -0.54
CA VAL A 58 -8.33 -20.69 0.37
C VAL A 58 -9.08 -20.38 1.65
N SER A 59 -8.44 -20.65 2.80
CA SER A 59 -9.04 -20.36 4.10
C SER A 59 -9.16 -18.85 4.33
N PRO A 60 -10.18 -18.38 5.08
CA PRO A 60 -10.34 -16.96 5.40
C PRO A 60 -9.11 -16.35 6.07
N GLU A 61 -8.42 -17.11 6.92
CA GLU A 61 -7.22 -16.67 7.62
C GLU A 61 -6.09 -16.35 6.63
N LYS A 62 -5.85 -17.25 5.66
CA LYS A 62 -4.85 -17.02 4.59
C LYS A 62 -5.20 -15.78 3.76
N ALA A 63 -6.49 -15.59 3.43
CA ALA A 63 -6.97 -14.42 2.67
C ALA A 63 -6.79 -13.09 3.43
N VAL A 64 -7.00 -13.07 4.74
CA VAL A 64 -6.73 -11.89 5.58
C VAL A 64 -5.24 -11.61 5.66
N VAL A 65 -4.42 -12.65 5.93
CA VAL A 65 -2.96 -12.51 6.05
C VAL A 65 -2.35 -11.94 4.78
N ILE A 66 -2.71 -12.47 3.61
CA ILE A 66 -2.16 -11.96 2.34
C ILE A 66 -2.62 -10.52 2.05
N SER A 67 -3.86 -10.17 2.40
CA SER A 67 -4.39 -8.81 2.22
C SER A 67 -3.63 -7.79 3.05
N LEU A 68 -3.36 -8.11 4.33
CA LEU A 68 -2.63 -7.25 5.25
C LEU A 68 -1.14 -7.18 4.89
N ALA A 69 -0.52 -8.33 4.62
CA ALA A 69 0.87 -8.40 4.20
C ALA A 69 1.10 -7.64 2.89
N GLY A 70 0.19 -7.78 1.93
CA GLY A 70 0.21 -7.01 0.68
C GLY A 70 0.19 -5.51 0.92
N HIS A 71 -0.77 -5.02 1.72
CA HIS A 71 -0.91 -3.59 2.03
C HIS A 71 0.29 -3.03 2.82
N LEU A 72 0.85 -3.82 3.74
CA LEU A 72 2.09 -3.46 4.43
C LEU A 72 3.24 -3.24 3.45
N VAL A 73 3.45 -4.18 2.53
CA VAL A 73 4.57 -4.15 1.58
C VAL A 73 4.39 -3.08 0.50
N THR A 74 3.17 -2.88 0.00
CA THR A 74 2.95 -2.01 -1.16
C THR A 74 2.62 -0.58 -0.74
N ASP A 75 1.76 -0.39 0.25
CA ASP A 75 1.16 0.91 0.53
C ASP A 75 1.87 1.57 1.71
N MET A 76 2.08 0.85 2.81
CA MET A 76 2.73 1.40 4.01
C MET A 76 4.22 1.69 3.79
N LEU A 77 4.98 0.78 3.20
CA LEU A 77 6.41 1.01 2.93
C LEU A 77 6.63 2.17 1.95
N THR A 78 5.83 2.23 0.87
CA THR A 78 5.91 3.32 -0.11
C THR A 78 5.51 4.66 0.52
N GLY A 79 4.42 4.66 1.31
CA GLY A 79 3.99 5.85 2.06
C GLY A 79 5.05 6.32 3.06
N PHE A 80 5.72 5.40 3.75
CA PHE A 80 6.80 5.73 4.67
C PHE A 80 8.01 6.33 3.93
N TYR A 81 8.39 5.77 2.79
CA TYR A 81 9.47 6.34 1.96
C TYR A 81 9.14 7.78 1.52
N GLY A 82 7.91 8.02 1.05
CA GLY A 82 7.44 9.36 0.71
C GLY A 82 7.42 10.32 1.90
N PHE A 83 7.06 9.83 3.09
CA PHE A 83 7.10 10.61 4.33
C PHE A 83 8.52 11.07 4.66
N ILE A 84 9.52 10.18 4.58
CA ILE A 84 10.93 10.55 4.83
C ILE A 84 11.38 11.64 3.87
N ILE A 85 11.10 11.51 2.57
CA ILE A 85 11.45 12.53 1.56
C ILE A 85 10.79 13.86 1.90
N SER A 86 9.47 13.85 2.17
CA SER A 86 8.71 15.06 2.51
C SER A 86 9.27 15.80 3.72
N VAL A 87 9.64 15.06 4.78
CA VAL A 87 10.24 15.64 5.98
C VAL A 87 11.63 16.24 5.69
N VAL A 88 12.47 15.55 4.91
CA VAL A 88 13.81 16.04 4.54
C VAL A 88 13.71 17.30 3.67
N GLU A 89 12.85 17.29 2.65
CA GLU A 89 12.64 18.41 1.74
C GLU A 89 12.10 19.65 2.48
N THR A 90 11.13 19.46 3.37
CA THR A 90 10.58 20.54 4.20
C THR A 90 11.65 21.18 5.09
N ARG A 91 12.62 20.41 5.59
CA ARG A 91 13.74 20.94 6.40
C ARG A 91 14.73 21.73 5.55
N ASN A 92 15.09 21.23 4.38
CA ASN A 92 16.02 21.92 3.47
C ASN A 92 15.44 23.25 2.98
N ASN A 93 14.18 23.26 2.57
CA ASN A 93 13.52 24.48 2.07
C ASN A 93 13.43 25.57 3.17
N LYS A 94 13.14 25.20 4.43
CA LYS A 94 13.19 26.14 5.56
C LYS A 94 14.58 26.74 5.79
N LYS A 95 15.64 25.94 5.59
CA LYS A 95 17.03 26.40 5.74
C LYS A 95 17.38 27.42 4.65
N ASP A 96 17.10 27.12 3.39
CA ASP A 96 17.38 28.02 2.27
C ASP A 96 16.64 29.37 2.41
N LEU A 97 15.38 29.34 2.83
CA LEU A 97 14.59 30.55 3.10
C LEU A 97 15.17 31.40 4.24
N SER A 98 15.78 30.78 5.25
CA SER A 98 16.43 31.50 6.35
C SER A 98 17.74 32.16 5.92
N GLU A 99 18.54 31.47 5.09
CA GLU A 99 19.80 32.01 4.54
C GLU A 99 19.53 33.19 3.60
N LEU A 100 18.51 33.08 2.73
CA LEU A 100 18.11 34.18 1.84
C LEU A 100 17.67 35.43 2.60
N LYS A 101 16.84 35.29 3.66
CA LYS A 101 16.45 36.42 4.50
C LYS A 101 17.65 37.10 5.15
N GLN A 102 18.60 36.31 5.64
CA GLN A 102 19.81 36.83 6.28
C GLN A 102 20.72 37.60 5.31
N LEU A 103 20.73 37.23 4.02
CA LEU A 103 21.42 37.96 2.96
C LEU A 103 20.72 39.27 2.60
N LEU A 104 19.39 39.29 2.57
CA LEU A 104 18.59 40.47 2.25
C LEU A 104 18.56 41.50 3.38
N ASP A 105 18.63 41.07 4.64
CA ASP A 105 18.60 41.95 5.82
C ASP A 105 19.97 42.55 6.18
N LYS A 106 21.05 42.20 5.46
CA LYS A 106 22.36 42.84 5.68
C LYS A 106 22.33 44.29 5.18
N PRO A 107 22.67 45.28 6.03
CA PRO A 107 22.81 46.66 5.57
C PRO A 107 23.93 46.76 4.54
N ILE A 108 23.65 47.46 3.43
CA ILE A 108 24.56 47.73 2.31
C ILE A 108 25.76 48.56 2.77
#